data_AF-A0A318R7C1-F1
#
_entry.id   AF-A0A318R7C1-F1
#
_cell.length_a   1.000
_cell.length_b   1.000
_cell.length_c   1.000
_cell.angle_alpha   90.00
_cell.angle_beta   90.00
_cell.angle_gamma   90.00
#
_symmetry.space_group_name_H-M   'P 1'
#
loop_
_entity.id
_entity.type
_entity.pdbx_description
1 polymer ?
#
loop_
_entity_poly.entity_id
_entity_poly.type
_entity_poly.pdbx_seq_one_letter_code
_entity_poly.pdbx_strand_id
1 'polypeptide(L)'
;MKIIVLALFIFSLVHSSSLQAIELDLTSAQNAVGKRFANKFCEAKKEGFSSDSSSEFALNNTYLKFVAFPDDEKFIKNLWEYTITIIREDCGEYISETEENNLKEFFEEEGEIASNRSLYLPH
;
A
#
# COMPACT_ATOMS: atom_id res chain seq x y z
N MET A 1 -30.41 -31.92 -19.99
CA MET A 1 -29.11 -32.02 -19.29
C MET A 1 -28.01 -31.18 -19.95
N LYS A 2 -27.76 -31.28 -21.26
CA LYS A 2 -26.69 -30.51 -21.95
C LYS A 2 -26.83 -28.97 -21.88
N ILE A 3 -28.05 -28.44 -21.94
CA ILE A 3 -28.30 -26.98 -21.93
C ILE A 3 -28.05 -26.36 -20.54
N ILE A 4 -28.35 -27.10 -19.47
CA ILE A 4 -28.15 -26.64 -18.09
C ILE A 4 -26.65 -26.56 -17.76
N VAL A 5 -25.85 -27.52 -18.23
CA VAL A 5 -24.39 -27.52 -18.07
C VAL A 5 -23.76 -26.36 -18.82
N LEU A 6 -24.23 -26.06 -20.04
CA LEU A 6 -23.73 -24.92 -20.82
C LEU A 6 -24.06 -23.58 -20.17
N ALA A 7 -25.28 -23.44 -19.62
CA ALA A 7 -25.69 -22.24 -18.90
C ALA A 7 -24.85 -22.01 -17.63
N LEU A 8 -24.58 -23.07 -16.85
CA LEU A 8 -23.71 -23.00 -15.66
C LEU A 8 -22.26 -22.62 -16.01
N PHE A 9 -21.74 -23.12 -17.14
CA PHE A 9 -20.38 -22.83 -17.60
C PHE A 9 -20.22 -21.37 -18.08
N ILE A 10 -21.24 -20.83 -18.76
CA ILE A 10 -21.26 -19.42 -19.16
C ILE A 10 -21.39 -18.51 -17.92
N PHE A 11 -22.21 -18.90 -16.94
CA PHE A 11 -22.37 -18.14 -15.70
C PHE A 11 -21.06 -18.07 -14.88
N SER A 12 -20.30 -19.17 -14.81
CA SER A 12 -19.01 -19.20 -14.10
C SER A 12 -17.93 -18.33 -14.78
N LEU A 13 -17.96 -18.20 -16.10
CA LEU A 13 -17.04 -17.35 -16.87
C LEU A 13 -17.33 -15.85 -16.70
N VAL A 14 -18.59 -15.47 -16.51
CA VAL A 14 -18.97 -14.07 -16.29
C VAL A 14 -18.66 -13.64 -14.85
N HIS A 15 -18.84 -14.53 -13.87
CA HIS A 15 -18.60 -14.22 -12.44
C HIS A 15 -17.12 -14.06 -12.08
N SER A 16 -16.21 -14.74 -12.78
CA SER A 16 -14.76 -14.61 -12.54
C SER A 16 -14.22 -13.24 -12.96
N SER A 17 -14.75 -12.67 -14.04
CA SER A 17 -14.27 -11.38 -14.57
C SER A 17 -14.51 -10.19 -13.63
N SER A 18 -15.61 -10.20 -12.86
CA SER A 18 -15.93 -9.16 -11.88
C SER A 18 -15.06 -9.21 -10.63
N LEU A 19 -14.69 -10.41 -10.16
CA LEU A 19 -13.75 -10.56 -9.02
C LEU A 19 -12.35 -10.05 -9.39
N GLN A 20 -11.91 -10.36 -10.61
CA GLN A 20 -10.60 -9.95 -11.12
C GLN A 20 -10.49 -8.42 -11.28
N ALA A 21 -11.58 -7.73 -11.66
CA ALA A 21 -11.60 -6.28 -11.78
C ALA A 21 -11.50 -5.55 -10.43
N ILE A 22 -12.14 -6.07 -9.37
CA ILE A 22 -12.09 -5.49 -8.02
C ILE A 22 -10.70 -5.69 -7.38
N GLU A 23 -10.08 -6.86 -7.61
CA GLU A 23 -8.74 -7.17 -7.11
C GLU A 23 -7.64 -6.34 -7.82
N LEU A 24 -7.80 -6.07 -9.12
CA LEU A 24 -6.89 -5.23 -9.92
C LEU A 24 -6.90 -3.75 -9.48
N ASP A 25 -8.07 -3.22 -9.09
CA ASP A 25 -8.24 -1.82 -8.67
C ASP A 25 -7.58 -1.54 -7.31
N LEU A 26 -7.74 -2.47 -6.35
CA LEU A 26 -7.09 -2.41 -5.04
C LEU A 26 -5.56 -2.41 -5.17
N THR A 27 -5.01 -3.30 -6.01
CA THR A 27 -3.55 -3.39 -6.23
C THR A 27 -2.98 -2.11 -6.88
N SER A 28 -3.73 -1.50 -7.82
CA SER A 28 -3.29 -0.28 -8.50
C SER A 28 -3.29 0.94 -7.56
N ALA A 29 -4.32 1.07 -6.72
CA ALA A 29 -4.41 2.10 -5.71
C ALA A 29 -3.34 1.92 -4.61
N GLN A 30 -3.11 0.67 -4.14
CA GLN A 30 -2.02 0.31 -3.23
C GLN A 30 -0.66 0.76 -3.76
N ASN A 31 -0.35 0.36 -4.99
CA ASN A 31 0.92 0.69 -5.63
C ASN A 31 1.08 2.21 -5.80
N ALA A 32 0.00 2.95 -6.10
CA ALA A 32 0.05 4.40 -6.21
C ALA A 32 0.40 5.08 -4.88
N VAL A 33 -0.18 4.60 -3.76
CA VAL A 33 0.11 5.13 -2.42
C VAL A 33 1.55 4.81 -2.01
N GLY A 34 1.96 3.54 -2.10
CA GLY A 34 3.31 3.11 -1.75
C GLY A 34 4.39 3.79 -2.59
N LYS A 35 4.18 3.90 -3.90
CA LYS A 35 5.08 4.62 -4.81
C LYS A 35 5.20 6.11 -4.44
N ARG A 36 4.10 6.77 -4.13
CA ARG A 36 4.14 8.19 -3.74
C ARG A 36 4.87 8.38 -2.41
N PHE A 37 4.69 7.47 -1.47
CA PHE A 37 5.43 7.48 -0.21
C PHE A 37 6.92 7.33 -0.46
N ALA A 38 7.32 6.29 -1.19
CA ALA A 38 8.72 6.05 -1.55
C ALA A 38 9.36 7.28 -2.22
N ASN A 39 8.69 7.87 -3.21
CA ASN A 39 9.19 9.05 -3.90
C ASN A 39 9.42 10.24 -2.95
N LYS A 40 8.46 10.52 -2.04
CA LYS A 40 8.56 11.65 -1.12
C LYS A 40 9.58 11.41 -0.01
N PHE A 41 9.70 10.18 0.45
CA PHE A 41 10.76 9.78 1.37
C PHE A 41 12.13 9.98 0.72
N CYS A 42 12.33 9.47 -0.50
CA CYS A 42 13.60 9.60 -1.21
C CYS A 42 13.94 11.05 -1.59
N GLU A 43 12.95 11.89 -1.88
CA GLU A 43 13.13 13.33 -2.09
C GLU A 43 13.78 13.97 -0.86
N ALA A 44 13.22 13.76 0.33
CA ALA A 44 13.79 14.28 1.58
C ALA A 44 15.16 13.65 1.91
N LYS A 45 15.34 12.34 1.72
CA LYS A 45 16.65 11.70 1.97
C LYS A 45 17.75 12.28 1.09
N LYS A 46 17.48 12.56 -0.18
CA LYS A 46 18.44 13.17 -1.12
C LYS A 46 18.80 14.61 -0.74
N GLU A 47 17.94 15.30 -0.01
CA GLU A 47 18.20 16.63 0.55
C GLU A 47 18.97 16.57 1.90
N GLY A 48 19.27 15.37 2.39
CA GLY A 48 20.09 15.17 3.60
C GLY A 48 19.28 15.10 4.90
N PHE A 49 17.96 14.95 4.82
CA PHE A 49 17.12 14.76 6.00
C PHE A 49 17.35 13.37 6.64
N SER A 50 17.08 13.28 7.96
CA SER A 50 17.06 12.00 8.67
C SER A 50 15.94 11.11 8.15
N SER A 51 16.02 9.80 8.41
CA SER A 51 14.97 8.87 8.03
C SER A 51 13.64 9.20 8.72
N ASP A 52 13.64 9.56 10.01
CA ASP A 52 12.42 9.95 10.73
C ASP A 52 11.74 11.17 10.09
N SER A 53 12.50 12.24 9.82
CA SER A 53 11.94 13.44 9.17
C SER A 53 11.49 13.16 7.74
N SER A 54 12.19 12.28 7.02
CA SER A 54 11.82 11.87 5.67
C SER A 54 10.53 11.04 5.67
N SER A 55 10.34 10.17 6.66
CA SER A 55 9.14 9.38 6.87
C SER A 55 7.93 10.25 7.18
N GLU A 56 8.08 11.21 8.10
CA GLU A 56 7.02 12.16 8.45
C GLU A 56 6.67 13.07 7.26
N PHE A 57 7.68 13.53 6.52
CA PHE A 57 7.48 14.29 5.29
C PHE A 57 6.71 13.48 4.24
N ALA A 58 7.08 12.22 4.04
CA ALA A 58 6.40 11.32 3.11
C ALA A 58 4.95 11.06 3.53
N LEU A 59 4.71 10.77 4.83
CA LEU A 59 3.37 10.61 5.39
C LEU A 59 2.49 11.85 5.15
N ASN A 60 3.03 13.04 5.37
CA ASN A 60 2.29 14.29 5.20
C ASN A 60 2.02 14.67 3.74
N ASN A 61 2.87 14.21 2.82
CA ASN A 61 2.73 14.47 1.38
C ASN A 61 2.10 13.29 0.61
N THR A 62 1.70 12.25 1.31
CA THR A 62 0.92 11.13 0.80
C THR A 62 -0.49 11.15 1.37
N TYR A 63 -1.38 10.43 0.70
CA TYR A 63 -2.72 10.18 1.22
C TYR A 63 -2.75 9.04 2.23
N LEU A 64 -1.59 8.47 2.64
CA LEU A 64 -1.53 7.28 3.50
C LEU A 64 -2.39 7.45 4.78
N LYS A 65 -2.32 8.62 5.42
CA LYS A 65 -3.14 8.98 6.60
C LYS A 65 -4.65 9.14 6.35
N PHE A 66 -5.08 9.16 5.09
CA PHE A 66 -6.46 9.40 4.66
C PHE A 66 -7.07 8.21 3.91
N VAL A 67 -6.28 7.19 3.58
CA VAL A 67 -6.83 5.98 2.97
C VAL A 67 -7.30 5.07 4.09
N ALA A 68 -8.62 4.89 4.20
CA ALA A 68 -9.19 3.84 5.06
C ALA A 68 -8.83 2.48 4.45
N PHE A 69 -7.72 1.90 4.88
CA PHE A 69 -7.26 0.62 4.37
C PHE A 69 -8.25 -0.51 4.71
N PRO A 70 -8.23 -1.63 3.95
CA PRO A 70 -8.83 -2.86 4.41
C PRO A 70 -8.18 -3.26 5.74
N ASP A 71 -8.98 -3.73 6.69
CA ASP A 71 -8.49 -4.31 7.94
C ASP A 71 -7.93 -5.71 7.65
N ASP A 72 -6.77 -5.74 6.98
CA ASP A 72 -6.08 -6.93 6.50
C ASP A 72 -4.57 -6.76 6.69
N GLU A 73 -3.99 -7.46 7.67
CA GLU A 73 -2.54 -7.44 7.93
C GLU A 73 -1.72 -7.77 6.67
N LYS A 74 -2.24 -8.65 5.80
CA LYS A 74 -1.59 -9.02 4.54
C LYS A 74 -1.52 -7.84 3.57
N PHE A 75 -2.51 -6.95 3.61
CA PHE A 75 -2.53 -5.74 2.79
C PHE A 75 -1.38 -4.81 3.18
N ILE A 76 -1.23 -4.50 4.49
CA ILE A 76 -0.18 -3.59 4.98
C ILE A 76 1.20 -4.15 4.67
N LYS A 77 1.39 -5.46 4.88
CA LYS A 77 2.62 -6.15 4.53
C LYS A 77 2.97 -6.04 3.05
N ASN A 78 2.02 -6.32 2.15
CA ASN A 78 2.27 -6.24 0.71
C ASN A 78 2.59 -4.80 0.27
N LEU A 79 1.89 -3.82 0.84
CA LEU A 79 2.14 -2.41 0.58
C LEU A 79 3.55 -1.99 1.03
N TRP A 80 3.98 -2.45 2.21
CA TRP A 80 5.34 -2.24 2.68
C TRP A 80 6.38 -2.86 1.75
N GLU A 81 6.23 -4.14 1.39
CA GLU A 81 7.16 -4.85 0.49
C GLU A 81 7.33 -4.12 -0.86
N TYR A 82 6.23 -3.63 -1.42
CA TYR A 82 6.24 -2.80 -2.62
C TYR A 82 6.98 -1.47 -2.40
N THR A 83 6.66 -0.78 -1.31
CA THR A 83 7.23 0.54 -0.99
C THR A 83 8.73 0.47 -0.75
N ILE A 84 9.20 -0.49 0.04
CA ILE A 84 10.63 -0.62 0.36
C ILE A 84 11.46 -1.02 -0.85
N THR A 85 10.87 -1.76 -1.80
CA THR A 85 11.54 -2.08 -3.07
C THR A 85 11.88 -0.81 -3.83
N ILE A 86 10.93 0.11 -3.98
CA ILE A 86 11.16 1.40 -4.66
C ILE A 86 12.19 2.23 -3.91
N ILE A 87 12.11 2.29 -2.58
CA ILE A 87 13.05 3.07 -1.76
C ILE A 87 14.48 2.56 -1.93
N ARG A 88 14.69 1.24 -1.90
CA ARG A 88 15.99 0.62 -2.13
C ARG A 88 16.53 0.92 -3.53
N GLU A 89 15.66 0.92 -4.54
CA GLU A 89 16.02 1.25 -5.93
C GLU A 89 16.37 2.74 -6.12
N ASP A 90 15.58 3.65 -5.56
CA ASP A 90 15.66 5.09 -5.86
C ASP A 90 16.62 5.85 -4.95
N CYS A 91 16.81 5.40 -3.70
CA CYS A 91 17.64 6.08 -2.71
C CYS A 91 18.27 5.17 -1.67
N GLY A 92 18.37 3.85 -1.93
CA GLY A 92 18.90 2.87 -0.97
C GLY A 92 20.32 3.14 -0.48
N GLU A 93 21.14 3.83 -1.28
CA GLU A 93 22.49 4.27 -0.90
C GLU A 93 22.53 5.26 0.28
N TYR A 94 21.40 5.91 0.59
CA TYR A 94 21.26 6.88 1.69
C TYR A 94 20.65 6.28 2.96
N ILE A 95 20.44 4.97 2.99
CA ILE A 95 19.66 4.30 4.03
C ILE A 95 20.45 3.10 4.55
N SER A 96 20.70 3.08 5.85
CA SER A 96 21.25 1.92 6.55
C SER A 96 20.19 0.87 6.86
N GLU A 97 20.61 -0.36 7.16
CA GLU A 97 19.70 -1.43 7.59
C GLU A 97 18.90 -1.06 8.85
N THR A 98 19.51 -0.33 9.78
CA THR A 98 18.82 0.19 10.97
C THR A 98 17.73 1.18 10.60
N GLU A 99 18.03 2.13 9.70
CA GLU A 99 17.04 3.10 9.24
C GLU A 99 15.90 2.44 8.47
N GLU A 100 16.20 1.38 7.70
CA GLU A 100 15.18 0.61 7.01
C GLU A 100 14.22 -0.07 7.99
N ASN A 101 14.74 -0.67 9.07
CA ASN A 101 13.90 -1.28 10.12
C ASN A 101 13.04 -0.23 10.83
N ASN A 102 13.60 0.94 11.17
CA ASN A 102 12.83 2.04 11.77
C ASN A 102 11.72 2.52 10.83
N LEU A 103 12.03 2.64 9.54
CA LEU A 103 11.06 3.02 8.52
C LEU A 103 9.93 1.98 8.41
N LYS A 104 10.26 0.68 8.50
CA LYS A 104 9.26 -0.39 8.50
C LYS A 104 8.30 -0.24 9.68
N GLU A 105 8.84 -0.09 10.90
CA GLU A 105 8.04 0.07 12.11
C GLU A 105 7.10 1.27 12.01
N PHE A 106 7.62 2.43 11.57
CA PHE A 106 6.83 3.63 11.33
C PHE A 106 5.71 3.39 10.31
N PHE A 107 6.02 2.74 9.18
CA PHE A 107 5.05 2.50 8.12
C PHE A 107 3.93 1.55 8.54
N GLU A 108 4.28 0.49 9.28
CA GLU A 108 3.32 -0.49 9.81
C GLU A 108 2.40 0.16 10.85
N GLU A 109 2.94 0.97 11.78
CA GLU A 109 2.15 1.70 12.78
C GLU A 109 1.13 2.66 12.12
N GLU A 110 1.58 3.48 11.18
CA GLU A 110 0.69 4.41 10.45
C GLU A 110 -0.35 3.65 9.59
N GLY A 111 0.04 2.50 9.05
CA GLY A 111 -0.85 1.60 8.33
C GLY A 111 -1.97 1.02 9.20
N GLU A 112 -1.64 0.60 10.43
CA GLU A 112 -2.61 0.12 11.41
C GLU A 112 -3.57 1.24 11.84
N ILE A 113 -3.05 2.44 12.10
CA ILE A 113 -3.87 3.62 12.44
C ILE A 113 -4.86 3.93 11.32
N ALA A 114 -4.38 3.97 10.06
CA ALA A 114 -5.21 4.22 8.89
C ALA A 114 -6.24 3.10 8.62
N SER A 115 -5.95 1.87 9.05
CA SER A 115 -6.87 0.72 8.96
C SER A 115 -7.99 0.78 10.00
N ASN A 116 -7.82 1.57 11.07
CA ASN A 116 -8.85 1.74 12.10
C ASN A 116 -9.99 2.66 11.63
N ARG A 117 -10.94 2.07 10.90
CA ARG A 117 -12.11 2.74 10.32
C ARG A 117 -12.99 3.47 11.34
N SER A 118 -12.95 3.06 12.61
CA SER A 118 -13.73 3.71 13.68
C SER A 118 -13.26 5.13 14.01
N LEU A 119 -12.01 5.46 13.67
CA LEU A 119 -11.46 6.81 13.87
C LEU A 119 -11.94 7.82 12.81
N TYR A 120 -12.42 7.35 11.66
CA TYR A 120 -12.65 8.18 10.47
C TYR A 120 -14.08 8.18 9.94
N LEU A 121 -14.93 7.25 10.39
CA LEU A 121 -16.34 7.19 9.98
C LEU A 121 -17.25 7.73 11.09
N PRO A 122 -18.19 8.66 10.77
CA PRO A 122 -19.15 9.14 11.75
C PRO A 122 -20.07 8.00 12.22
N HIS A 123 -20.36 7.99 13.53
CA HIS A 123 -21.30 7.06 14.16
C HIS A 123 -22.75 7.29 13.74
#